data_AF-A0A7N8XII3-F1
#
_entry.id   AF-A0A7N8XII3-F1
#
_cell.length_a   1.000
_cell.length_b   1.000
_cell.length_c   1.000
_cell.angle_alpha   90.00
_cell.angle_beta   90.00
_cell.angle_gamma   90.00
#
_symmetry.space_group_name_H-M   'P 1'
#
loop_
_entity.id
_entity.type
_entity.pdbx_description
1 polymer ?
#
loop_
_entity_poly.entity_id
_entity_poly.type
_entity_poly.pdbx_seq_one_letter_code
_entity_poly.pdbx_strand_id
1 'polypeptide(L)'
;LPHSKKGPGLQPVSVWRLCVLTVCLCVHHPDEAAISPQDPILRIGSSLTATCTLSPEFGLHASMLFWTLNGMRLSSSAYTVMSSDVLSVTLHNLNGSKQQSGDNLVCHGADGHVLGGSCLYVGMPPEKPVNLTCWSRNTKDLRCRWSPGGVGETHIRTKYTLKYKLRWYGREKECENYSTGKQRYTCYIPRNLALFTPYEIWVEANNQLGSATSDITTLDILDVVTTDAPANVQVSRVGDLDDQLTVRWTSPSELKDILFQAKYQIRYRLEDSTEWKVAMDDVGNQTSCRLAGLRPGTVYFVQVRCNPVGIYGSRKAGIWSDWSHPTAASTPSNERLQSGSCDPKPGEQNSTLRRELKQFFGWVRKHAYGCSGMSIKLYDQWRVWLQKSHRTRNQVGKQNLSFHYLHTHIDTI
;
A
#
# COMPACT_ATOMS: atom_id res chain seq x y z
N LEU A 1 66.45 -14.68 -17.08
CA LEU A 1 66.84 -16.07 -17.38
C LEU A 1 67.49 -16.63 -16.12
N PRO A 2 67.07 -17.80 -15.59
CA PRO A 2 66.54 -18.94 -16.32
C PRO A 2 65.06 -19.26 -16.04
N HIS A 3 64.48 -20.02 -16.96
CA HIS A 3 63.13 -20.58 -16.97
C HIS A 3 63.05 -21.88 -16.16
N SER A 4 61.93 -22.11 -15.46
CA SER A 4 61.27 -23.43 -15.46
C SER A 4 59.78 -23.29 -15.19
N LYS A 5 58.99 -23.95 -16.05
CA LYS A 5 57.52 -23.94 -16.14
C LYS A 5 56.90 -25.00 -15.22
N LYS A 6 55.85 -24.63 -14.47
CA LYS A 6 54.67 -25.46 -14.09
C LYS A 6 53.52 -24.47 -13.82
N GLY A 7 52.54 -24.30 -14.71
CA GLY A 7 51.31 -25.08 -14.78
C GLY A 7 50.16 -24.27 -14.13
N PRO A 8 49.13 -23.81 -14.88
CA PRO A 8 48.17 -22.84 -14.36
C PRO A 8 47.13 -23.52 -13.46
N GLY A 9 46.95 -22.97 -12.26
CA GLY A 9 45.89 -23.35 -11.33
C GLY A 9 44.51 -22.92 -11.85
N LEU A 10 43.55 -23.83 -11.76
CA LEU A 10 42.16 -23.62 -12.14
C LEU A 10 41.56 -22.42 -11.40
N GLN A 11 41.10 -21.43 -12.16
CA GLN A 11 40.09 -20.46 -11.71
C GLN A 11 38.68 -21.00 -12.00
N PRO A 12 37.68 -20.69 -11.17
CA PRO A 12 36.32 -21.18 -11.35
C PRO A 12 35.70 -20.55 -12.59
N VAL A 13 35.33 -21.40 -13.54
CA VAL A 13 34.63 -21.02 -14.77
C VAL A 13 33.25 -20.45 -14.39
N SER A 14 33.08 -19.15 -14.60
CA SER A 14 31.76 -18.52 -14.59
C SER A 14 30.92 -19.16 -15.68
N VAL A 15 29.90 -19.93 -15.30
CA VAL A 15 28.88 -20.42 -16.22
C VAL A 15 28.05 -19.21 -16.65
N TRP A 16 28.48 -18.56 -17.74
CA TRP A 16 27.63 -17.68 -18.50
C TRP A 16 26.51 -18.54 -19.07
N ARG A 17 25.33 -18.49 -18.44
CA ARG A 17 24.10 -18.94 -19.08
C ARG A 17 23.92 -18.08 -20.33
N LEU A 18 24.26 -18.62 -21.49
CA LEU A 18 23.66 -18.16 -22.74
C LEU A 18 22.15 -18.39 -22.58
N CYS A 19 21.42 -17.33 -22.23
CA CYS A 19 20.04 -17.22 -22.66
C CYS A 19 20.08 -17.19 -24.18
N VAL A 20 19.91 -18.36 -24.80
CA VAL A 20 19.44 -18.42 -26.17
C VAL A 20 18.10 -17.69 -26.13
N LEU A 21 18.09 -16.45 -26.62
CA LEU A 21 16.87 -15.79 -27.04
C LEU A 21 16.27 -16.69 -28.11
N THR A 22 15.39 -17.59 -27.70
CA THR A 22 14.37 -18.11 -28.58
C THR A 22 13.53 -16.91 -28.92
N VAL A 23 13.91 -16.20 -29.97
CA VAL A 23 12.99 -15.36 -30.72
C VAL A 23 11.91 -16.36 -31.13
N CYS A 24 10.78 -16.35 -30.42
CA CYS A 24 9.54 -16.80 -31.01
C CYS A 24 9.35 -15.88 -32.22
N LEU A 25 9.88 -16.31 -33.37
CA LEU A 25 9.35 -15.90 -34.64
C LEU A 25 7.89 -16.30 -34.54
N CYS A 26 7.02 -15.33 -34.25
CA CYS A 26 5.64 -15.45 -34.63
C CYS A 26 5.69 -15.70 -36.13
N VAL A 27 5.58 -16.97 -36.53
CA VAL A 27 5.28 -17.32 -37.90
C VAL A 27 3.92 -16.67 -38.13
N HIS A 28 3.92 -15.48 -38.75
CA HIS A 28 2.72 -14.96 -39.37
C HIS A 28 2.34 -15.99 -40.43
N HIS A 29 1.45 -16.92 -40.08
CA HIS A 29 0.61 -17.51 -41.10
C HIS A 29 -0.09 -16.33 -41.79
N PRO A 30 -0.11 -16.27 -43.14
CA PRO A 30 -0.99 -15.34 -43.81
C PRO A 30 -2.40 -15.65 -43.30
N ASP A 31 -3.08 -14.67 -42.71
CA ASP A 31 -4.44 -14.86 -42.24
C ASP A 31 -5.28 -15.38 -43.41
N GLU A 32 -5.92 -16.54 -43.25
CA GLU A 32 -6.69 -17.20 -44.29
C GLU A 32 -7.89 -16.33 -44.73
N ALA A 33 -8.34 -15.46 -43.83
CA ALA A 33 -9.27 -14.38 -44.09
C ALA A 33 -8.84 -13.05 -43.44
N ALA A 34 -9.04 -11.95 -44.16
CA ALA A 34 -8.80 -10.60 -43.63
C ALA A 34 -10.05 -10.06 -42.92
N ILE A 35 -9.88 -9.58 -41.69
CA ILE A 35 -10.94 -8.91 -40.92
C ILE A 35 -10.83 -7.40 -41.08
N SER A 36 -11.95 -6.71 -41.29
CA SER A 36 -12.00 -5.25 -41.34
C SER A 36 -13.23 -4.71 -40.60
N PRO A 37 -13.09 -3.67 -39.77
CA PRO A 37 -11.83 -3.02 -39.36
C PRO A 37 -11.01 -3.90 -38.41
N GLN A 38 -9.68 -3.78 -38.46
CA GLN A 38 -8.77 -4.43 -37.52
C GLN A 38 -8.62 -3.59 -36.24
N ASP A 39 -8.78 -4.24 -35.10
CA ASP A 39 -8.63 -3.71 -33.75
C ASP A 39 -9.37 -2.37 -33.47
N PRO A 40 -10.68 -2.27 -33.79
CA PRO A 40 -11.40 -1.02 -33.70
C PRO A 40 -11.63 -0.56 -32.26
N ILE A 41 -11.66 0.76 -32.09
CA ILE A 41 -11.88 1.42 -30.81
C ILE A 41 -13.21 2.17 -30.87
N LEU A 42 -14.10 1.84 -29.94
CA LEU A 42 -15.51 2.16 -30.02
C LEU A 42 -16.03 2.68 -28.68
N ARG A 43 -17.07 3.50 -28.74
CA ARG A 43 -17.78 3.99 -27.54
C ARG A 43 -18.84 2.98 -27.11
N ILE A 44 -19.07 2.84 -25.81
CA ILE A 44 -20.20 2.06 -25.30
C ILE A 44 -21.50 2.55 -25.96
N GLY A 45 -22.33 1.61 -26.40
CA GLY A 45 -23.57 1.86 -27.12
C GLY A 45 -23.43 2.04 -28.64
N SER A 46 -22.21 2.10 -29.18
CA SER A 46 -22.02 2.15 -30.63
C SER A 46 -22.36 0.82 -31.31
N SER A 47 -22.53 0.88 -32.63
CA SER A 47 -22.61 -0.31 -33.48
C SER A 47 -21.31 -0.51 -34.25
N LEU A 48 -21.00 -1.76 -34.60
CA LEU A 48 -19.87 -2.13 -35.43
C LEU A 48 -20.37 -3.04 -36.57
N THR A 49 -19.98 -2.72 -37.79
CA THR A 49 -20.07 -3.66 -38.91
C THR A 49 -18.66 -4.12 -39.23
N ALA A 50 -18.42 -5.43 -39.14
CA ALA A 50 -17.16 -6.05 -39.50
C ALA A 50 -17.35 -6.99 -40.68
N THR A 51 -16.29 -7.17 -41.48
CA THR A 51 -16.28 -8.07 -42.64
C THR A 51 -15.13 -9.06 -42.52
N CYS A 52 -15.39 -10.30 -42.92
CA CYS A 52 -14.42 -11.37 -43.07
C CYS A 52 -14.31 -11.65 -44.56
N THR A 53 -13.16 -11.34 -45.13
CA THR A 53 -12.89 -11.49 -46.57
C THR A 53 -11.95 -12.67 -46.76
N LEU A 54 -12.45 -13.72 -47.40
CA LEU A 54 -11.67 -14.92 -47.69
C LEU A 54 -10.57 -14.62 -48.71
N SER A 55 -9.43 -15.28 -48.53
CA SER A 55 -8.40 -15.30 -49.56
C SER A 55 -8.89 -16.08 -50.79
N PRO A 56 -8.61 -15.63 -52.03
CA PRO A 56 -9.11 -16.27 -53.26
C PRO A 56 -8.76 -17.76 -53.42
N GLU A 57 -7.74 -18.23 -52.71
CA GLU A 57 -7.15 -19.56 -52.83
C GLU A 57 -7.89 -20.63 -51.99
N PHE A 58 -8.77 -20.23 -51.08
CA PHE A 58 -9.37 -21.14 -50.09
C PHE A 58 -10.65 -21.86 -50.56
N GLY A 59 -11.26 -21.44 -51.68
CA GLY A 59 -12.42 -22.13 -52.28
C GLY A 59 -13.65 -22.29 -51.36
N LEU A 60 -13.68 -21.60 -50.22
CA LEU A 60 -14.79 -21.59 -49.28
C LEU A 60 -15.82 -20.54 -49.71
N HIS A 61 -17.10 -20.82 -49.46
CA HIS A 61 -18.17 -19.86 -49.70
C HIS A 61 -18.54 -19.14 -48.41
N ALA A 62 -18.67 -17.81 -48.45
CA ALA A 62 -18.92 -16.93 -47.30
C ALA A 62 -20.16 -17.32 -46.48
N SER A 63 -21.16 -17.95 -47.11
CA SER A 63 -22.37 -18.43 -46.43
C SER A 63 -22.13 -19.59 -45.45
N MET A 64 -20.97 -20.26 -45.55
CA MET A 64 -20.59 -21.36 -44.66
C MET A 64 -19.84 -20.88 -43.41
N LEU A 65 -19.44 -19.61 -43.39
CA LEU A 65 -18.67 -19.02 -42.30
C LEU A 65 -19.58 -18.62 -41.12
N PHE A 66 -18.98 -18.44 -39.95
CA PHE A 66 -19.68 -17.86 -38.81
C PHE A 66 -18.76 -17.02 -37.94
N TRP A 67 -19.35 -16.15 -37.14
CA TRP A 67 -18.64 -15.28 -36.21
C TRP A 67 -18.84 -15.67 -34.76
N THR A 68 -17.80 -15.52 -33.97
CA THR A 68 -17.88 -15.57 -32.50
C THR A 68 -17.39 -14.28 -31.88
N LEU A 69 -18.01 -13.86 -30.78
CA LEU A 69 -17.53 -12.78 -29.91
C LEU A 69 -17.21 -13.37 -28.54
N ASN A 70 -15.95 -13.26 -28.11
CA ASN A 70 -15.46 -13.86 -26.85
C ASN A 70 -15.80 -15.35 -26.72
N GLY A 71 -15.67 -16.10 -27.82
CA GLY A 71 -15.98 -17.53 -27.89
C GLY A 71 -17.47 -17.88 -28.00
N MET A 72 -18.38 -16.91 -27.90
CA MET A 72 -19.81 -17.14 -28.08
C MET A 72 -20.21 -16.94 -29.54
N ARG A 73 -20.87 -17.93 -30.15
CA ARG A 73 -21.36 -17.84 -31.52
C ARG A 73 -22.47 -16.80 -31.63
N LEU A 74 -22.32 -15.90 -32.60
CA LEU A 74 -23.30 -14.86 -32.88
C LEU A 74 -24.50 -15.43 -33.66
N SER A 75 -25.66 -14.80 -33.54
CA SER A 75 -26.86 -15.20 -34.29
C SER A 75 -26.67 -14.99 -35.78
N SER A 76 -27.17 -15.93 -36.60
CA SER A 76 -27.16 -15.79 -38.06
C SER A 76 -27.96 -14.58 -38.56
N SER A 77 -28.91 -14.09 -37.76
CA SER A 77 -29.66 -12.86 -38.05
C SER A 77 -28.79 -11.60 -38.05
N ALA A 78 -27.60 -11.65 -37.46
CA ALA A 78 -26.64 -10.55 -37.45
C ALA A 78 -25.72 -10.57 -38.69
N TYR A 79 -25.82 -11.58 -39.55
CA TYR A 79 -24.93 -11.77 -40.69
C TYR A 79 -25.53 -11.24 -41.98
N THR A 80 -24.67 -10.77 -42.88
CA THR A 80 -25.04 -10.41 -44.25
C THR A 80 -23.97 -10.95 -45.19
N VAL A 81 -24.36 -11.84 -46.11
CA VAL A 81 -23.46 -12.32 -47.18
C VAL A 81 -23.40 -11.24 -48.25
N MET A 82 -22.24 -10.62 -48.42
CA MET A 82 -22.07 -9.50 -49.36
C MET A 82 -21.66 -9.99 -50.75
N SER A 83 -20.83 -11.04 -50.81
CA SER A 83 -20.39 -11.72 -52.03
C SER A 83 -20.06 -13.19 -51.71
N SER A 84 -19.57 -13.95 -52.68
CA SER A 84 -19.12 -15.35 -52.45
C SER A 84 -18.01 -15.45 -51.41
N ASP A 85 -17.21 -14.39 -51.23
CA ASP A 85 -15.97 -14.42 -50.46
C ASP A 85 -16.03 -13.52 -49.20
N VAL A 86 -17.11 -12.76 -49.02
CA VAL A 86 -17.24 -11.77 -47.94
C VAL A 86 -18.48 -12.01 -47.09
N LEU A 87 -18.26 -12.35 -45.82
CA LEU A 87 -19.29 -12.40 -44.79
C LEU A 87 -19.20 -11.17 -43.88
N SER A 88 -20.28 -10.41 -43.77
CA SER A 88 -20.39 -9.30 -42.82
C SER A 88 -21.17 -9.69 -41.56
N VAL A 89 -20.81 -9.09 -40.44
CA VAL A 89 -21.57 -9.13 -39.19
C VAL A 89 -21.80 -7.72 -38.67
N THR A 90 -23.02 -7.43 -38.23
CA THR A 90 -23.36 -6.16 -37.57
C THR A 90 -23.73 -6.39 -36.12
N LEU A 91 -22.97 -5.75 -35.23
CA LEU A 91 -23.20 -5.73 -33.80
C LEU A 91 -23.77 -4.37 -33.39
N HIS A 92 -24.85 -4.38 -32.61
CA HIS A 92 -25.51 -3.17 -32.15
C HIS A 92 -25.38 -3.01 -30.64
N ASN A 93 -25.39 -1.75 -30.18
CA ASN A 93 -25.41 -1.39 -28.77
C ASN A 93 -24.34 -2.14 -27.94
N LEU A 94 -23.07 -2.03 -28.39
CA LEU A 94 -21.96 -2.75 -27.78
C LEU A 94 -21.75 -2.30 -26.32
N ASN A 95 -21.62 -3.29 -25.42
CA ASN A 95 -21.23 -3.05 -24.04
C ASN A 95 -19.72 -2.82 -23.91
N GLY A 96 -19.29 -2.27 -22.78
CA GLY A 96 -17.87 -2.09 -22.49
C GLY A 96 -17.11 -3.42 -22.48
N SER A 97 -15.87 -3.38 -22.99
CA SER A 97 -15.02 -4.57 -23.12
C SER A 97 -14.82 -5.28 -21.79
N LYS A 98 -14.89 -6.61 -21.82
CA LYS A 98 -14.76 -7.44 -20.62
C LYS A 98 -13.31 -7.75 -20.27
N GLN A 99 -12.42 -7.64 -21.26
CA GLN A 99 -11.03 -8.03 -21.17
C GLN A 99 -10.13 -6.83 -21.43
N GLN A 100 -9.06 -6.70 -20.64
CA GLN A 100 -8.09 -5.61 -20.84
C GLN A 100 -7.30 -5.72 -22.14
N SER A 101 -7.21 -6.92 -22.72
CA SER A 101 -6.59 -7.20 -24.02
C SER A 101 -7.52 -6.93 -25.21
N GLY A 102 -8.75 -6.45 -24.98
CA GLY A 102 -9.80 -6.36 -26.00
C GLY A 102 -10.67 -7.61 -26.06
N ASP A 103 -11.87 -7.45 -26.60
CA ASP A 103 -12.81 -8.55 -26.84
C ASP A 103 -12.53 -9.21 -28.21
N ASN A 104 -12.52 -10.53 -28.27
CA ASN A 104 -12.11 -11.25 -29.46
C ASN A 104 -13.29 -11.45 -30.41
N LEU A 105 -13.31 -10.74 -31.54
CA LEU A 105 -14.22 -10.98 -32.65
C LEU A 105 -13.52 -11.85 -33.70
N VAL A 106 -14.02 -13.05 -33.93
CA VAL A 106 -13.32 -14.08 -34.71
C VAL A 106 -14.24 -14.66 -35.77
N CYS A 107 -13.71 -14.78 -36.99
CA CYS A 107 -14.35 -15.44 -38.12
C CYS A 107 -13.87 -16.88 -38.22
N HIS A 108 -14.81 -17.80 -38.40
CA HIS A 108 -14.55 -19.25 -38.44
C HIS A 108 -15.07 -19.87 -39.74
N GLY A 109 -14.36 -20.90 -40.20
CA GLY A 109 -14.82 -21.83 -41.23
C GLY A 109 -15.92 -22.75 -40.72
N ALA A 110 -16.59 -23.47 -41.62
CA ALA A 110 -17.67 -24.40 -41.26
C ALA A 110 -17.22 -25.55 -40.35
N ASP A 111 -15.95 -25.93 -40.45
CA ASP A 111 -15.26 -26.94 -39.64
C ASP A 111 -14.85 -26.42 -38.26
N GLY A 112 -15.01 -25.11 -38.00
CA GLY A 112 -14.62 -24.45 -36.76
C GLY A 112 -13.16 -23.99 -36.72
N HIS A 113 -12.44 -24.03 -37.84
CA HIS A 113 -11.10 -23.43 -37.92
C HIS A 113 -11.17 -21.90 -37.85
N VAL A 114 -10.20 -21.28 -37.18
CA VAL A 114 -10.10 -19.82 -37.07
C VAL A 114 -9.46 -19.27 -38.34
N LEU A 115 -10.22 -18.48 -39.10
CA LEU A 115 -9.75 -17.90 -40.36
C LEU A 115 -9.11 -16.53 -40.18
N GLY A 116 -9.56 -15.78 -39.17
CA GLY A 116 -9.06 -14.45 -38.86
C GLY A 116 -9.78 -13.85 -37.65
N GLY A 117 -9.16 -12.84 -37.01
CA GLY A 117 -9.73 -12.21 -35.82
C GLY A 117 -9.29 -10.77 -35.61
N SER A 118 -10.10 -10.03 -34.85
CA SER A 118 -9.87 -8.64 -34.47
C SER A 118 -10.22 -8.42 -32.99
N CYS A 119 -9.43 -7.62 -32.28
CA CYS A 119 -9.66 -7.25 -30.89
C CYS A 119 -10.50 -5.97 -30.80
N LEU A 120 -11.74 -6.08 -30.33
CA LEU A 120 -12.63 -4.93 -30.13
C LEU A 120 -12.30 -4.24 -28.80
N TYR A 121 -12.10 -2.93 -28.84
CA TYR A 121 -11.90 -2.10 -27.66
C TYR A 121 -13.10 -1.15 -27.48
N VAL A 122 -14.07 -1.56 -26.67
CA VAL A 122 -15.29 -0.79 -26.41
C VAL A 122 -15.19 -0.16 -25.02
N GLY A 123 -15.27 1.15 -24.95
CA GLY A 123 -15.15 1.85 -23.68
C GLY A 123 -15.68 3.26 -23.69
N MET A 124 -15.21 4.05 -22.73
CA MET A 124 -15.55 5.46 -22.57
C MET A 124 -14.29 6.32 -22.59
N PRO A 125 -14.34 7.56 -23.10
CA PRO A 125 -13.25 8.52 -22.87
C PRO A 125 -13.08 8.75 -21.37
N PRO A 126 -11.87 9.13 -20.91
CA PRO A 126 -11.65 9.40 -19.51
C PRO A 126 -12.41 10.67 -19.10
N GLU A 127 -12.95 10.65 -17.89
CA GLU A 127 -13.47 11.85 -17.26
C GLU A 127 -12.38 12.58 -16.48
N LYS A 128 -12.61 13.87 -16.23
CA LYS A 128 -11.72 14.76 -15.49
C LYS A 128 -11.31 14.14 -14.14
N PRO A 129 -10.02 13.85 -13.89
CA PRO A 129 -9.57 13.37 -12.58
C PRO A 129 -9.87 14.39 -11.47
N VAL A 130 -10.22 13.88 -10.30
CA VAL A 130 -10.65 14.68 -9.14
C VAL A 130 -9.85 14.33 -7.87
N ASN A 131 -10.02 15.12 -6.81
CA ASN A 131 -9.40 14.89 -5.50
C ASN A 131 -7.86 14.81 -5.55
N LEU A 132 -7.23 15.61 -6.41
CA LEU A 132 -5.78 15.72 -6.46
C LEU A 132 -5.27 16.34 -5.15
N THR A 133 -4.50 15.57 -4.41
CA THR A 133 -3.91 15.96 -3.12
C THR A 133 -2.45 15.56 -3.11
N CYS A 134 -1.59 16.40 -2.56
CA CYS A 134 -0.17 16.12 -2.43
C CYS A 134 0.32 16.37 -1.01
N TRP A 135 1.36 15.67 -0.61
CA TRP A 135 2.04 15.82 0.68
C TRP A 135 3.52 15.46 0.58
N SER A 136 4.32 16.05 1.46
CA SER A 136 5.75 15.77 1.62
C SER A 136 6.03 15.31 3.03
N ARG A 137 6.89 14.30 3.23
CA ARG A 137 7.25 13.86 4.60
C ARG A 137 8.46 14.60 5.14
N ASN A 138 9.33 15.11 4.28
CA ASN A 138 10.66 15.58 4.65
C ASN A 138 11.12 16.81 3.84
N THR A 139 10.18 17.50 3.18
CA THR A 139 10.38 18.64 2.25
C THR A 139 11.29 18.38 1.06
N LYS A 140 11.80 17.16 0.89
CA LYS A 140 12.69 16.77 -0.20
C LYS A 140 11.97 15.91 -1.25
N ASP A 141 10.83 15.34 -0.87
CA ASP A 141 9.96 14.54 -1.72
C ASP A 141 8.57 15.15 -1.87
N LEU A 142 7.82 14.67 -2.86
CA LEU A 142 6.40 14.99 -3.00
C LEU A 142 5.64 13.75 -3.46
N ARG A 143 4.62 13.38 -2.72
CA ARG A 143 3.67 12.33 -3.07
C ARG A 143 2.35 12.97 -3.40
N CYS A 144 1.74 12.53 -4.51
CA CYS A 144 0.42 13.00 -4.90
C CYS A 144 -0.51 11.83 -5.16
N ARG A 145 -1.78 12.01 -4.86
CA ARG A 145 -2.86 11.05 -5.10
C ARG A 145 -4.06 11.76 -5.71
N TRP A 146 -4.74 11.08 -6.62
CA TRP A 146 -5.99 11.53 -7.22
C TRP A 146 -6.98 10.37 -7.32
N SER A 147 -8.20 10.68 -7.75
CA SER A 147 -9.23 9.71 -8.11
C SER A 147 -9.64 9.91 -9.57
N PRO A 148 -10.03 8.84 -10.30
CA PRO A 148 -10.76 8.98 -11.56
C PRO A 148 -12.01 9.85 -11.38
N GLY A 149 -12.41 10.59 -12.42
CA GLY A 149 -13.60 11.45 -12.37
C GLY A 149 -14.93 10.69 -12.38
N GLY A 150 -15.00 9.65 -13.20
CA GLY A 150 -16.23 8.88 -13.43
C GLY A 150 -16.39 7.70 -12.47
N VAL A 151 -17.63 7.22 -12.35
CA VAL A 151 -17.97 6.01 -11.59
C VAL A 151 -17.65 4.78 -12.44
N GLY A 152 -16.48 4.18 -12.22
CA GLY A 152 -16.10 2.91 -12.83
C GLY A 152 -14.86 2.97 -13.72
N GLU A 153 -14.56 1.84 -14.37
CA GLU A 153 -13.45 1.73 -15.31
C GLU A 153 -13.90 2.22 -16.70
N THR A 154 -12.99 2.82 -17.47
CA THR A 154 -13.25 3.22 -18.87
C THR A 154 -13.43 2.03 -19.81
N HIS A 155 -13.31 0.79 -19.31
CA HIS A 155 -13.31 -0.49 -20.05
C HIS A 155 -12.18 -0.65 -21.08
N ILE A 156 -11.44 0.42 -21.34
CA ILE A 156 -10.20 0.44 -22.14
C ILE A 156 -9.06 1.02 -21.30
N ARG A 157 -7.83 0.69 -21.69
CA ARG A 157 -6.62 1.11 -20.97
C ARG A 157 -6.48 2.64 -20.97
N THR A 158 -6.66 3.24 -19.80
CA THR A 158 -6.44 4.69 -19.58
C THR A 158 -5.12 4.93 -18.85
N LYS A 159 -4.25 5.74 -19.44
CA LYS A 159 -3.02 6.22 -18.83
C LYS A 159 -3.31 7.51 -18.06
N TYR A 160 -2.87 7.58 -16.82
CA TYR A 160 -2.90 8.80 -16.02
C TYR A 160 -1.47 9.31 -15.87
N THR A 161 -1.24 10.58 -16.19
CA THR A 161 0.05 11.23 -16.11
C THR A 161 -0.03 12.43 -15.17
N LEU A 162 0.70 12.40 -14.06
CA LEU A 162 0.85 13.58 -13.19
C LEU A 162 1.93 14.49 -13.77
N LYS A 163 1.56 15.74 -14.00
CA LYS A 163 2.41 16.79 -14.53
C LYS A 163 2.58 17.91 -13.51
N TYR A 164 3.76 18.51 -13.53
CA TYR A 164 4.09 19.59 -12.62
C TYR A 164 5.12 20.54 -13.22
N LYS A 165 5.04 21.81 -12.82
CA LYS A 165 6.05 22.84 -13.10
C LYS A 165 6.08 23.85 -11.97
N LEU A 166 7.18 24.60 -11.86
CA LEU A 166 7.19 25.79 -11.01
C LEU A 166 6.30 26.85 -11.66
N ARG A 167 5.50 27.56 -10.86
CA ARG A 167 4.46 28.48 -11.35
C ARG A 167 5.02 29.59 -12.24
N TRP A 168 6.15 30.17 -11.83
CA TRP A 168 6.69 31.39 -12.44
C TRP A 168 7.74 31.14 -13.51
N TYR A 169 8.45 30.02 -13.44
CA TYR A 169 9.55 29.67 -14.32
C TYR A 169 9.69 28.15 -14.39
N GLY A 170 10.41 27.64 -15.39
CA GLY A 170 10.66 26.19 -15.50
C GLY A 170 9.71 25.49 -16.47
N ARG A 171 10.15 24.32 -16.91
CA ARG A 171 9.46 23.50 -17.90
C ARG A 171 8.54 22.50 -17.20
N GLU A 172 7.49 22.12 -17.93
CA GLU A 172 6.65 20.98 -17.57
C GLU A 172 7.49 19.72 -17.40
N LYS A 173 7.20 18.98 -16.33
CA LYS A 173 7.78 17.69 -16.03
C LYS A 173 6.66 16.69 -15.83
N GLU A 174 6.89 15.47 -16.30
CA GLU A 174 6.04 14.33 -15.99
C GLU A 174 6.64 13.56 -14.82
N CYS A 175 5.78 13.12 -13.91
CA CYS A 175 6.20 12.21 -12.85
C CYS A 175 6.37 10.80 -13.44
N GLU A 176 7.54 10.18 -13.24
CA GLU A 176 7.88 8.88 -13.85
C GLU A 176 7.55 7.68 -12.95
N ASN A 177 7.55 7.88 -11.63
CA ASN A 177 7.36 6.81 -10.64
C ASN A 177 5.87 6.61 -10.33
N TYR A 178 5.15 5.97 -11.26
CA TYR A 178 3.80 5.49 -11.02
C TYR A 178 3.81 4.23 -10.18
N SER A 179 2.98 4.21 -9.13
CA SER A 179 2.80 2.98 -8.36
C SER A 179 1.80 2.08 -9.09
N THR A 180 2.22 0.87 -9.43
CA THR A 180 1.38 -0.16 -10.06
C THR A 180 0.60 -0.96 -9.00
N GLY A 181 -0.42 -1.71 -9.41
CA GLY A 181 -1.17 -2.61 -8.51
C GLY A 181 -2.05 -1.88 -7.48
N LYS A 182 -1.88 -2.16 -6.18
CA LYS A 182 -2.74 -1.62 -5.09
C LYS A 182 -2.62 -0.11 -4.85
N GLN A 183 -1.64 0.56 -5.48
CA GLN A 183 -1.36 1.99 -5.33
C GLN A 183 -1.68 2.79 -6.62
N ARG A 184 -2.64 2.30 -7.43
CA ARG A 184 -3.14 3.03 -8.62
C ARG A 184 -3.53 4.46 -8.23
N TYR A 185 -3.28 5.41 -9.14
CA TYR A 185 -3.59 6.84 -8.98
C TYR A 185 -2.73 7.58 -7.93
N THR A 186 -1.49 7.12 -7.75
CA THR A 186 -0.47 7.83 -6.96
C THR A 186 0.79 8.05 -7.77
N CYS A 187 1.49 9.16 -7.49
CA CYS A 187 2.81 9.43 -8.06
C CYS A 187 3.79 9.94 -7.00
N TYR A 188 5.06 9.58 -7.17
CA TYR A 188 6.15 9.92 -6.24
C TYR A 188 7.28 10.68 -6.93
N ILE A 189 7.54 11.91 -6.48
CA ILE A 189 8.63 12.75 -6.95
C ILE A 189 9.72 12.76 -5.88
N PRO A 190 10.86 12.06 -6.08
CA PRO A 190 11.79 11.75 -5.00
C PRO A 190 12.77 12.87 -4.61
N ARG A 191 13.02 13.83 -5.50
CA ARG A 191 14.09 14.86 -5.34
C ARG A 191 13.98 15.98 -6.36
N ASN A 192 14.92 16.94 -6.29
CA ASN A 192 15.07 18.09 -7.19
C ASN A 192 13.84 19.00 -7.18
N LEU A 193 13.30 19.18 -5.99
CA LEU A 193 12.18 20.03 -5.70
C LEU A 193 12.67 21.35 -5.11
N ALA A 194 12.05 22.46 -5.50
CA ALA A 194 12.37 23.78 -4.99
C ALA A 194 11.40 24.15 -3.86
N LEU A 195 11.94 24.76 -2.81
CA LEU A 195 11.17 25.31 -1.71
C LEU A 195 10.95 26.81 -1.95
N PHE A 196 9.98 27.40 -1.23
CA PHE A 196 9.67 28.84 -1.29
C PHE A 196 9.15 29.33 -2.65
N THR A 197 8.84 28.42 -3.57
CA THR A 197 8.28 28.73 -4.88
C THR A 197 7.13 27.76 -5.16
N PRO A 198 5.91 28.27 -5.43
CA PRO A 198 4.77 27.41 -5.67
C PRO A 198 4.91 26.61 -6.97
N TYR A 199 4.48 25.36 -6.92
CA TYR A 199 4.26 24.49 -8.06
C TYR A 199 2.83 24.60 -8.57
N GLU A 200 2.66 24.42 -9.87
CA GLU A 200 1.39 24.04 -10.50
C GLU A 200 1.44 22.55 -10.82
N ILE A 201 0.43 21.80 -10.36
CA ILE A 201 0.36 20.34 -10.46
C ILE A 201 -1.01 19.94 -10.98
N TRP A 202 -1.06 19.06 -11.98
CA TRP A 202 -2.29 18.53 -12.56
C TRP A 202 -2.10 17.10 -13.04
N VAL A 203 -3.20 16.43 -13.36
CA VAL A 203 -3.20 15.07 -13.90
C VAL A 203 -3.90 15.05 -15.24
N GLU A 204 -3.28 14.43 -16.23
CA GLU A 204 -3.87 14.14 -17.54
C GLU A 204 -4.25 12.67 -17.61
N ALA A 205 -5.52 12.38 -17.88
CA ALA A 205 -6.01 11.06 -18.21
C ALA A 205 -6.14 10.96 -19.73
N ASN A 206 -5.57 9.91 -20.33
CA ASN A 206 -5.59 9.71 -21.78
C ASN A 206 -5.89 8.25 -22.13
N ASN A 207 -6.81 8.05 -23.06
CA ASN A 207 -7.02 6.79 -23.73
C ASN A 207 -7.31 7.02 -25.22
N GLN A 208 -7.53 5.95 -25.97
CA GLN A 208 -7.75 6.03 -27.42
C GLN A 208 -9.05 6.75 -27.83
N LEU A 209 -10.00 6.96 -26.89
CA LEU A 209 -11.26 7.65 -27.13
C LEU A 209 -11.23 9.14 -26.75
N GLY A 210 -10.18 9.60 -26.06
CA GLY A 210 -9.98 10.99 -25.71
C GLY A 210 -9.08 11.21 -24.49
N SER A 211 -8.98 12.48 -24.10
CA SER A 211 -8.22 12.93 -22.94
C SER A 211 -9.03 13.88 -22.06
N ALA A 212 -8.67 13.92 -20.77
CA ALA A 212 -9.25 14.82 -19.79
C ALA A 212 -8.18 15.26 -18.79
N THR A 213 -8.27 16.51 -18.31
CA THR A 213 -7.28 17.11 -17.40
C THR A 213 -7.94 17.56 -16.11
N SER A 214 -7.28 17.30 -14.98
CA SER A 214 -7.73 17.76 -13.66
C SER A 214 -7.65 19.28 -13.54
N ASP A 215 -8.26 19.82 -12.50
CA ASP A 215 -7.93 21.20 -12.08
C ASP A 215 -6.44 21.30 -11.71
N ILE A 216 -5.87 22.48 -11.94
CA ILE A 216 -4.51 22.80 -11.54
C ILE A 216 -4.49 23.10 -10.05
N THR A 217 -3.78 22.26 -9.29
CA THR A 217 -3.50 22.50 -7.87
C THR A 217 -2.22 23.31 -7.75
N THR A 218 -2.28 24.41 -7.00
CA THR A 218 -1.08 25.19 -6.67
C THR A 218 -0.68 25.00 -5.21
N LEU A 219 0.58 24.64 -4.97
CA LEU A 219 1.13 24.49 -3.62
C LEU A 219 2.62 24.81 -3.57
N ASP A 220 3.07 25.38 -2.47
CA ASP A 220 4.46 25.23 -2.04
C ASP A 220 4.60 23.90 -1.32
N ILE A 221 5.76 23.26 -1.39
CA ILE A 221 6.01 21.99 -0.67
C ILE A 221 5.91 22.21 0.84
N LEU A 222 6.34 23.39 1.31
CA LEU A 222 6.25 23.77 2.72
C LEU A 222 4.81 23.84 3.24
N ASP A 223 3.83 24.02 2.34
CA ASP A 223 2.40 24.08 2.69
C ASP A 223 1.75 22.71 2.88
N VAL A 224 2.42 21.64 2.45
CA VAL A 224 1.85 20.27 2.41
C VAL A 224 2.73 19.26 3.15
N VAL A 225 3.48 19.73 4.14
CA VAL A 225 4.34 18.86 4.94
C VAL A 225 3.50 18.04 5.92
N THR A 226 3.81 16.76 6.01
CA THR A 226 3.32 15.82 7.02
C THR A 226 4.52 15.07 7.60
N THR A 227 4.29 14.17 8.54
CA THR A 227 5.33 13.31 9.11
C THR A 227 4.82 11.88 9.27
N ASP A 228 5.74 10.96 9.57
CA ASP A 228 5.32 9.67 10.09
C ASP A 228 4.69 9.81 11.48
N ALA A 229 3.82 8.86 11.84
CA ALA A 229 3.27 8.80 13.19
C ALA A 229 4.41 8.68 14.23
N PRO A 230 4.31 9.32 15.41
CA PRO A 230 5.32 9.19 16.46
C PRO A 230 5.64 7.73 16.78
N ALA A 231 6.93 7.41 16.84
CA ALA A 231 7.42 6.07 17.12
C ALA A 231 7.65 5.86 18.63
N ASN A 232 7.84 4.60 19.04
CA ASN A 232 8.17 4.21 20.41
C ASN A 232 7.23 4.81 21.47
N VAL A 233 5.91 4.76 21.20
CA VAL A 233 4.91 5.22 22.17
C VAL A 233 4.86 4.26 23.34
N GLN A 234 5.28 4.74 24.51
CA GLN A 234 5.30 4.01 25.77
C GLN A 234 4.29 4.63 26.73
N VAL A 235 3.55 3.78 27.43
CA VAL A 235 2.61 4.21 28.47
C VAL A 235 2.96 3.45 29.75
N SER A 236 3.24 4.16 30.83
CA SER A 236 3.65 3.56 32.10
C SER A 236 2.98 4.24 33.30
N ARG A 237 2.94 3.54 34.44
CA ARG A 237 2.36 4.04 35.68
C ARG A 237 3.22 5.13 36.30
N VAL A 238 2.58 6.00 37.07
CA VAL A 238 3.27 7.03 37.86
C VAL A 238 3.31 6.61 39.32
N GLY A 239 4.25 5.72 39.65
CA GLY A 239 4.30 5.08 40.97
C GLY A 239 2.99 4.37 41.29
N ASP A 240 2.42 4.67 42.46
CA ASP A 240 1.17 4.10 42.96
C ASP A 240 -0.08 4.96 42.66
N LEU A 241 0.05 6.03 41.85
CA LEU A 241 -1.09 6.89 41.50
C LEU A 241 -2.09 6.13 40.63
N ASP A 242 -3.29 5.93 41.14
CA ASP A 242 -4.36 5.13 40.56
C ASP A 242 -5.21 5.87 39.50
N ASP A 243 -4.99 7.16 39.36
CA ASP A 243 -5.70 8.03 38.42
C ASP A 243 -4.81 8.57 37.29
N GLN A 244 -3.55 8.12 37.21
CA GLN A 244 -2.54 8.71 36.34
C GLN A 244 -1.67 7.71 35.57
N LEU A 245 -1.35 8.08 34.33
CA LEU A 245 -0.38 7.39 33.46
C LEU A 245 0.57 8.41 32.83
N THR A 246 1.83 8.02 32.62
CA THR A 246 2.79 8.79 31.82
C THR A 246 2.87 8.21 30.41
N VAL A 247 2.80 9.08 29.41
CA VAL A 247 2.97 8.73 28.01
C VAL A 247 4.27 9.35 27.51
N ARG A 248 5.10 8.57 26.82
CA ARG A 248 6.35 9.03 26.19
C ARG A 248 6.41 8.55 24.74
N TRP A 249 7.03 9.32 23.86
CA TRP A 249 7.19 8.98 22.45
C TRP A 249 8.48 9.54 21.87
N THR A 250 8.85 9.07 20.67
CA THR A 250 9.96 9.62 19.90
C THR A 250 9.43 10.55 18.81
N SER A 251 10.02 11.75 18.72
CA SER A 251 9.74 12.70 17.64
C SER A 251 10.18 12.13 16.29
N PRO A 252 9.36 12.24 15.22
CA PRO A 252 9.80 11.97 13.85
C PRO A 252 11.13 12.68 13.52
N SER A 253 12.01 12.00 12.79
CA SER A 253 13.35 12.51 12.46
C SER A 253 13.31 13.78 11.63
N GLU A 254 12.29 13.92 10.82
CA GLU A 254 12.08 15.00 9.85
C GLU A 254 11.85 16.34 10.56
N LEU A 255 11.35 16.31 11.81
CA LEU A 255 11.11 17.49 12.64
C LEU A 255 12.36 18.02 13.36
N LYS A 256 13.51 17.35 13.21
CA LYS A 256 14.78 17.85 13.75
C LYS A 256 15.38 18.99 12.92
N ASP A 257 14.83 19.24 11.74
CA ASP A 257 15.23 20.36 10.90
C ASP A 257 14.77 21.69 11.52
N ILE A 258 15.58 22.73 11.40
CA ILE A 258 15.30 24.09 11.93
C ILE A 258 14.03 24.71 11.32
N LEU A 259 13.56 24.16 10.20
CA LEU A 259 12.36 24.62 9.52
C LEU A 259 11.07 24.27 10.25
N PHE A 260 11.05 23.32 11.20
CA PHE A 260 9.81 22.81 11.79
C PHE A 260 9.72 22.99 13.30
N GLN A 261 8.50 23.25 13.76
CA GLN A 261 8.08 22.96 15.13
C GLN A 261 7.07 21.81 15.10
N ALA A 262 6.90 21.14 16.22
CA ALA A 262 6.00 20.01 16.36
C ALA A 262 4.83 20.38 17.27
N LYS A 263 3.65 19.88 16.91
CA LYS A 263 2.48 19.84 17.77
C LYS A 263 2.00 18.40 17.88
N TYR A 264 1.86 17.90 19.10
CA TYR A 264 1.33 16.56 19.34
C TYR A 264 -0.09 16.59 19.87
N GLN A 265 -0.88 15.58 19.47
CA GLN A 265 -2.20 15.30 20.01
C GLN A 265 -2.25 13.88 20.56
N ILE A 266 -2.88 13.71 21.72
CA ILE A 266 -2.99 12.44 22.41
C ILE A 266 -4.46 12.08 22.60
N ARG A 267 -4.82 10.85 22.26
CA ARG A 267 -6.14 10.29 22.54
C ARG A 267 -6.01 8.97 23.26
N TYR A 268 -7.02 8.64 24.05
CA TYR A 268 -7.13 7.36 24.72
C TYR A 268 -8.52 6.78 24.59
N ARG A 269 -8.62 5.46 24.78
CA ARG A 269 -9.90 4.77 24.95
C ARG A 269 -9.74 3.69 26.01
N LEU A 270 -10.87 3.22 26.52
CA LEU A 270 -10.91 2.02 27.36
C LEU A 270 -10.86 0.75 26.51
N GLU A 271 -10.45 -0.36 27.11
CA GLU A 271 -10.46 -1.67 26.45
C GLU A 271 -11.84 -2.01 25.86
N ASP A 272 -12.90 -1.86 26.66
CA ASP A 272 -14.29 -2.20 26.28
C ASP A 272 -14.99 -1.11 25.44
N SER A 273 -14.31 0.00 25.13
CA SER A 273 -14.88 1.09 24.33
C SER A 273 -14.23 1.16 22.95
N THR A 274 -15.05 1.40 21.93
CA THR A 274 -14.60 1.75 20.58
C THR A 274 -14.36 3.25 20.40
N GLU A 275 -14.86 4.08 21.32
CA GLU A 275 -14.75 5.54 21.25
C GLU A 275 -13.43 6.04 21.81
N TRP A 276 -12.76 6.88 21.03
CA TRP A 276 -11.54 7.57 21.44
C TRP A 276 -11.86 8.94 22.02
N LYS A 277 -11.32 9.23 23.21
CA LYS A 277 -11.37 10.54 23.86
C LYS A 277 -10.05 11.26 23.67
N VAL A 278 -10.10 12.52 23.25
CA VAL A 278 -8.90 13.35 23.18
C VAL A 278 -8.53 13.78 24.61
N ALA A 279 -7.32 13.45 25.04
CA ALA A 279 -6.81 13.88 26.34
C ALA A 279 -6.13 15.24 26.25
N MET A 280 -5.34 15.45 25.21
CA MET A 280 -4.64 16.71 24.96
C MET A 280 -4.66 17.02 23.48
N ASP A 281 -5.10 18.23 23.15
CA ASP A 281 -5.14 18.77 21.80
C ASP A 281 -3.83 19.41 21.34
N ASP A 282 -2.98 19.81 22.30
CA ASP A 282 -1.69 20.44 22.03
C ASP A 282 -0.72 20.20 23.19
N VAL A 283 0.38 19.52 22.90
CA VAL A 283 1.50 19.31 23.83
C VAL A 283 2.78 20.01 23.34
N GLY A 284 2.66 20.84 22.29
CA GLY A 284 3.79 21.55 21.67
C GLY A 284 4.91 20.59 21.27
N ASN A 285 6.16 21.00 21.54
CA ASN A 285 7.36 20.23 21.21
C ASN A 285 7.72 19.14 22.24
N GLN A 286 6.92 18.94 23.29
CA GLN A 286 7.27 17.95 24.31
C GLN A 286 7.06 16.52 23.77
N THR A 287 7.89 15.59 24.24
CA THR A 287 7.83 14.16 23.86
C THR A 287 7.30 13.27 24.99
N SER A 288 6.71 13.89 26.01
CA SER A 288 6.08 13.19 27.12
C SER A 288 4.96 14.01 27.75
N CYS A 289 3.91 13.36 28.23
CA CYS A 289 2.85 13.99 29.01
C CYS A 289 2.32 13.06 30.12
N ARG A 290 1.56 13.63 31.06
CA ARG A 290 0.81 12.88 32.07
C ARG A 290 -0.68 12.91 31.72
N LEU A 291 -1.28 11.74 31.61
CA LEU A 291 -2.73 11.55 31.58
C LEU A 291 -3.23 11.46 33.01
N ALA A 292 -4.19 12.29 33.40
CA ALA A 292 -4.79 12.31 34.74
C ALA A 292 -6.32 12.15 34.67
N GLY A 293 -6.96 11.93 35.83
CA GLY A 293 -8.42 11.73 35.91
C GLY A 293 -8.88 10.39 35.33
N LEU A 294 -8.00 9.39 35.34
CA LEU A 294 -8.31 8.03 34.91
C LEU A 294 -9.01 7.25 36.02
N ARG A 295 -9.70 6.17 35.64
CA ARG A 295 -10.33 5.27 36.61
C ARG A 295 -9.27 4.30 37.16
N PRO A 296 -9.25 4.04 38.48
CA PRO A 296 -8.41 3.00 39.08
C PRO A 296 -8.65 1.62 38.47
N GLY A 297 -7.61 0.79 38.45
CA GLY A 297 -7.67 -0.62 38.03
C GLY A 297 -8.16 -0.84 36.59
N THR A 298 -8.00 0.15 35.71
CA THR A 298 -8.62 0.17 34.38
C THR A 298 -7.56 0.15 33.27
N VAL A 299 -7.79 -0.64 32.22
CA VAL A 299 -6.91 -0.72 31.04
C VAL A 299 -7.28 0.35 30.02
N TYR A 300 -6.28 1.11 29.59
CA TYR A 300 -6.38 2.17 28.60
C TYR A 300 -5.50 1.87 27.38
N PHE A 301 -6.01 2.15 26.20
CA PHE A 301 -5.24 2.25 24.96
C PHE A 301 -4.99 3.71 24.64
N VAL A 302 -3.75 4.06 24.32
CA VAL A 302 -3.33 5.44 24.00
C VAL A 302 -2.72 5.48 22.60
N GLN A 303 -2.99 6.56 21.88
CA GLN A 303 -2.35 6.88 20.61
C GLN A 303 -1.88 8.33 20.60
N VAL A 304 -0.80 8.58 19.88
CA VAL A 304 -0.20 9.90 19.67
C VAL A 304 -0.11 10.15 18.17
N ARG A 305 -0.36 11.38 17.74
CA ARG A 305 -0.06 11.86 16.38
C ARG A 305 0.63 13.20 16.43
N CYS A 306 1.25 13.59 15.32
CA CYS A 306 2.05 14.81 15.22
C CYS A 306 1.57 15.70 14.07
N ASN A 307 1.78 17.00 14.18
CA ASN A 307 1.61 17.97 13.11
C ASN A 307 2.86 18.87 13.04
N PRO A 308 3.51 19.00 11.87
CA PRO A 308 4.55 20.00 11.67
C PRO A 308 3.92 21.41 11.62
N VAL A 309 4.18 22.23 12.63
CA VAL A 309 3.70 23.61 12.75
C VAL A 309 4.85 24.59 12.67
N GLY A 310 4.56 25.88 12.50
CA GLY A 310 5.58 26.93 12.49
C GLY A 310 6.61 26.78 11.39
N ILE A 311 6.20 26.24 10.23
CA ILE A 311 7.11 25.93 9.12
C ILE A 311 7.65 27.24 8.54
N TYR A 312 8.97 27.46 8.63
CA TYR A 312 9.57 28.70 8.15
C TYR A 312 9.29 28.88 6.65
N GLY A 313 8.66 30.00 6.28
CA GLY A 313 8.26 30.32 4.91
C GLY A 313 6.87 29.83 4.51
N SER A 314 6.15 29.08 5.36
CA SER A 314 4.73 28.77 5.16
C SER A 314 3.85 29.53 6.16
N ARG A 315 2.64 29.89 5.71
CA ARG A 315 1.58 30.43 6.57
C ARG A 315 0.56 29.37 6.97
N LYS A 316 0.70 28.14 6.48
CA LYS A 316 -0.21 27.03 6.77
C LYS A 316 0.39 26.15 7.86
N ALA A 317 -0.49 25.61 8.70
CA ALA A 317 -0.11 24.46 9.52
C ALA A 317 0.08 23.25 8.60
N GLY A 318 0.99 22.35 8.97
CA GLY A 318 1.17 21.09 8.27
C GLY A 318 -0.03 20.17 8.40
N ILE A 319 0.10 19.02 7.76
CA ILE A 319 -0.90 17.96 7.75
C ILE A 319 -0.60 17.02 8.92
N TRP A 320 -1.62 16.75 9.74
CA TRP A 320 -1.53 15.76 10.82
C TRP A 320 -1.09 14.40 10.28
N SER A 321 -0.14 13.77 10.97
CA SER A 321 0.23 12.39 10.71
C SER A 321 -0.88 11.43 11.11
N ASP A 322 -0.77 10.19 10.61
CA ASP A 322 -1.59 9.09 11.11
C ASP A 322 -1.38 8.90 12.62
N TRP A 323 -2.36 8.29 13.27
CA TRP A 323 -2.21 7.89 14.67
C TRP A 323 -1.17 6.79 14.81
N SER A 324 -0.35 6.86 15.86
CA SER A 324 0.55 5.77 16.24
C SER A 324 -0.21 4.46 16.46
N HIS A 325 0.51 3.35 16.48
CA HIS A 325 -0.08 2.10 16.97
C HIS A 325 -0.63 2.29 18.40
N PRO A 326 -1.79 1.69 18.74
CA PRO A 326 -2.32 1.75 20.10
C PRO A 326 -1.38 1.08 21.11
N THR A 327 -1.00 1.80 22.17
CA THR A 327 -0.22 1.24 23.29
C THR A 327 -1.10 1.13 24.52
N ALA A 328 -1.08 -0.03 25.20
CA ALA A 328 -1.92 -0.29 26.36
C ALA A 328 -1.16 -0.14 27.68
N ALA A 329 -1.84 0.37 28.71
CA ALA A 329 -1.39 0.32 30.11
C ALA A 329 -2.59 0.33 31.06
N SER A 330 -2.41 -0.15 32.29
CA SER A 330 -3.44 -0.10 33.33
C SER A 330 -3.04 0.80 34.49
N THR A 331 -4.01 1.53 35.02
CA THR A 331 -3.87 2.24 36.29
C THR A 331 -3.82 1.27 37.46
N PRO A 332 -3.08 1.58 38.54
CA PRO A 332 -3.17 0.85 39.81
C PRO A 332 -4.61 0.75 40.32
N SER A 333 -4.92 -0.33 41.04
CA SER A 333 -6.21 -0.47 41.74
C SER A 333 -6.19 0.31 43.05
N ASN A 334 -7.31 0.95 43.39
CA ASN A 334 -7.50 1.64 44.67
C ASN A 334 -7.80 0.67 45.82
N GLU A 335 -6.92 -0.32 46.07
CA GLU A 335 -7.05 -1.24 47.21
C GLU A 335 -6.41 -0.63 48.49
N ARG A 336 -6.65 0.66 48.79
CA ARG A 336 -6.11 1.33 50.00
C ARG A 336 -7.14 1.63 51.09
N LEU A 337 -8.37 1.14 51.01
CA LEU A 337 -9.37 1.32 52.09
C LEU A 337 -10.15 0.03 52.36
N GLN A 338 -9.47 -1.03 52.81
CA GLN A 338 -10.00 -2.10 53.67
C GLN A 338 -8.91 -3.12 54.07
N SER A 339 -7.85 -2.65 54.72
CA SER A 339 -7.07 -3.51 55.62
C SER A 339 -6.41 -2.61 56.65
N GLY A 340 -7.15 -2.32 57.72
CA GLY A 340 -6.52 -1.89 58.95
C GLY A 340 -5.83 -3.10 59.56
N SER A 341 -4.50 -3.11 59.57
CA SER A 341 -3.61 -3.65 60.61
C SER A 341 -2.24 -4.01 60.01
N CYS A 342 -1.19 -3.71 60.78
CA CYS A 342 0.21 -3.58 60.37
C CYS A 342 0.94 -4.90 60.02
N ASP A 343 1.80 -4.80 58.99
CA ASP A 343 3.12 -5.44 58.73
C ASP A 343 3.22 -6.04 57.32
N PRO A 344 4.14 -5.56 56.46
CA PRO A 344 4.32 -6.12 55.12
C PRO A 344 5.03 -7.48 55.22
N LYS A 345 4.28 -8.58 55.08
CA LYS A 345 4.87 -9.90 54.87
C LYS A 345 5.44 -10.02 53.45
N PRO A 346 6.64 -10.58 53.25
CA PRO A 346 7.31 -10.72 51.94
C PRO A 346 6.58 -11.63 50.92
N GLY A 347 5.40 -12.15 51.28
CA GLY A 347 4.54 -12.96 50.40
C GLY A 347 3.59 -12.16 49.52
N GLU A 348 3.19 -10.93 49.91
CA GLU A 348 2.15 -10.18 49.19
C GLU A 348 2.64 -9.61 47.85
N GLN A 349 3.87 -9.07 47.77
CA GLN A 349 4.44 -8.57 46.52
C GLN A 349 4.60 -9.68 45.46
N ASN A 350 4.91 -10.90 45.90
CA ASN A 350 4.97 -12.06 45.00
C ASN A 350 3.59 -12.47 44.51
N SER A 351 2.54 -12.25 45.31
CA SER A 351 1.16 -12.57 44.93
C SER A 351 0.58 -11.54 43.94
N THR A 352 0.88 -10.25 44.11
CA THR A 352 0.44 -9.17 43.21
C THR A 352 1.13 -9.26 41.86
N LEU A 353 2.44 -9.47 41.82
CA LEU A 353 3.19 -9.70 40.57
C LEU A 353 2.63 -10.92 39.81
N ARG A 354 2.29 -12.00 40.53
CA ARG A 354 1.72 -13.21 39.94
C ARG A 354 0.31 -12.99 39.40
N ARG A 355 -0.48 -12.12 40.03
CA ARG A 355 -1.81 -11.69 39.58
C ARG A 355 -1.71 -10.86 38.30
N GLU A 356 -0.80 -9.89 38.27
CA GLU A 356 -0.56 -9.03 37.10
C GLU A 356 -0.01 -9.83 35.89
N LEU A 357 0.95 -10.73 36.11
CA LEU A 357 1.48 -11.61 35.05
C LEU A 357 0.39 -12.49 34.44
N LYS A 358 -0.55 -13.01 35.25
CA LYS A 358 -1.69 -13.77 34.75
C LYS A 358 -2.62 -12.93 33.89
N GLN A 359 -2.91 -11.69 34.29
CA GLN A 359 -3.72 -10.77 33.50
C GLN A 359 -3.03 -10.43 32.17
N PHE A 360 -1.73 -10.14 32.20
CA PHE A 360 -0.91 -9.90 31.01
C PHE A 360 -0.93 -11.08 30.04
N PHE A 361 -0.63 -12.30 30.50
CA PHE A 361 -0.66 -13.48 29.62
C PHE A 361 -2.07 -13.80 29.09
N GLY A 362 -3.11 -13.50 29.89
CA GLY A 362 -4.49 -13.58 29.44
C GLY A 362 -4.79 -12.63 28.28
N TRP A 363 -4.28 -11.40 28.36
CA TRP A 363 -4.39 -10.40 27.31
C TRP A 363 -3.62 -10.80 26.04
N VAL A 364 -2.36 -11.23 26.17
CA VAL A 364 -1.50 -11.67 25.05
C VAL A 364 -2.16 -12.80 24.26
N ARG A 365 -2.78 -13.78 24.95
CA ARG A 365 -3.44 -14.91 24.30
C ARG A 365 -4.64 -14.49 23.45
N LYS A 366 -5.30 -13.38 23.79
CA LYS A 366 -6.46 -12.86 23.05
C LYS A 366 -6.09 -11.94 21.88
N HIS A 367 -4.94 -11.26 21.95
CA HIS A 367 -4.66 -10.13 21.04
C HIS A 367 -3.36 -10.27 20.23
N ALA A 368 -2.45 -11.20 20.56
CA ALA A 368 -1.21 -11.42 19.82
C ALA A 368 -1.29 -12.72 18.99
N TYR A 369 -1.36 -12.58 17.66
CA TYR A 369 -1.35 -13.72 16.73
C TYR A 369 -0.02 -14.49 16.81
N GLY A 370 -0.09 -15.80 17.06
CA GLY A 370 1.09 -16.68 17.21
C GLY A 370 1.64 -16.82 18.64
N CYS A 371 1.06 -16.14 19.62
CA CYS A 371 1.53 -16.13 21.02
C CYS A 371 0.64 -16.94 21.99
N SER A 372 -0.19 -17.86 21.49
CA SER A 372 -1.17 -18.60 22.29
C SER A 372 -0.57 -19.51 23.38
N GLY A 373 0.69 -19.96 23.18
CA GLY A 373 1.44 -20.80 24.12
C GLY A 373 2.09 -20.07 25.30
N MET A 374 2.05 -18.73 25.35
CA MET A 374 2.64 -17.99 26.46
C MET A 374 1.85 -18.22 27.75
N SER A 375 2.57 -18.56 28.82
CA SER A 375 1.97 -18.89 30.11
C SER A 375 2.90 -18.55 31.26
N ILE A 376 2.32 -18.40 32.45
CA ILE A 376 3.09 -18.18 33.68
C ILE A 376 4.06 -19.33 33.97
N LYS A 377 3.75 -20.55 33.51
CA LYS A 377 4.66 -21.71 33.62
C LYS A 377 5.91 -21.52 32.76
N LEU A 378 5.77 -20.99 31.54
CA LEU A 378 6.91 -20.68 30.67
C LEU A 378 7.78 -19.56 31.25
N TYR A 379 7.15 -18.54 31.83
CA TYR A 379 7.85 -17.47 32.54
C TYR A 379 8.62 -17.99 33.75
N ASP A 380 7.98 -18.81 34.61
CA ASP A 380 8.64 -19.43 35.76
C ASP A 380 9.82 -20.32 35.33
N GLN A 381 9.67 -21.09 34.24
CA GLN A 381 10.75 -21.90 33.65
C GLN A 381 11.92 -21.05 33.16
N TRP A 382 11.65 -19.94 32.46
CA TRP A 382 12.68 -18.99 32.04
C TRP A 382 13.39 -18.35 33.23
N ARG A 383 12.64 -17.92 34.25
CA ARG A 383 13.20 -17.32 35.46
C ARG A 383 14.14 -18.28 36.20
N VAL A 384 13.74 -19.55 36.30
CA VAL A 384 14.58 -20.62 36.88
C VAL A 384 15.80 -20.89 36.00
N TRP A 385 15.65 -20.85 34.67
CA TRP A 385 16.77 -20.98 33.74
C TRP A 385 17.77 -19.82 33.89
N LEU A 386 17.31 -18.58 34.06
CA LEU A 386 18.16 -17.41 34.29
C LEU A 386 18.96 -17.50 35.59
N GLN A 387 18.30 -17.94 36.67
CA GLN A 387 18.95 -18.15 37.96
C GLN A 387 19.96 -19.30 37.92
N LYS A 388 19.71 -20.33 37.10
CA LYS A 388 20.66 -21.41 36.84
C LYS A 388 21.84 -20.93 35.96
N SER A 389 21.59 -20.15 34.92
CA SER A 389 22.65 -19.67 34.00
C SER A 389 23.65 -18.75 34.71
N HIS A 390 23.20 -17.94 35.67
CA HIS A 390 24.09 -17.17 36.55
C HIS A 390 24.96 -18.04 37.47
N ARG A 391 24.52 -19.25 37.84
CA ARG A 391 25.33 -20.21 38.62
C ARG A 391 26.30 -21.03 37.76
N THR A 392 26.03 -21.19 36.46
CA THR A 392 26.88 -21.95 35.51
C THR A 392 27.76 -21.09 34.61
N ARG A 393 28.03 -19.83 34.95
CA ARG A 393 29.03 -18.99 34.25
C ARG A 393 30.48 -19.41 34.54
N ASN A 394 30.73 -20.72 34.63
CA ASN A 394 32.05 -21.34 34.64
C ASN A 394 32.16 -22.57 33.70
N GLN A 395 31.22 -22.79 32.76
CA GLN A 395 31.48 -23.71 31.63
C GLN A 395 30.60 -23.37 30.42
N VAL A 396 31.24 -23.34 29.24
CA VAL A 396 30.72 -22.85 27.97
C VAL A 396 29.84 -23.88 27.25
N GLY A 397 28.80 -23.41 26.55
CA GLY A 397 28.46 -23.88 25.20
C GLY A 397 27.16 -24.68 24.98
N LYS A 398 26.09 -23.98 24.56
CA LYS A 398 25.14 -24.29 23.44
C LYS A 398 23.81 -23.56 23.66
N GLN A 399 23.50 -22.61 22.78
CA GLN A 399 22.35 -21.70 22.88
C GLN A 399 21.09 -22.28 22.23
N ASN A 400 19.97 -22.20 22.95
CA ASN A 400 18.61 -22.55 22.50
C ASN A 400 17.87 -21.27 22.04
N LEU A 401 17.41 -21.25 20.78
CA LEU A 401 16.77 -20.09 20.13
C LEU A 401 15.44 -19.63 20.76
N SER A 402 14.76 -20.47 21.55
CA SER A 402 13.45 -20.12 22.13
C SER A 402 13.50 -19.05 23.23
N PHE A 403 14.66 -18.81 23.86
CA PHE A 403 14.80 -17.82 24.93
C PHE A 403 15.13 -16.41 24.43
N HIS A 404 15.57 -16.27 23.18
CA HIS A 404 15.90 -14.97 22.59
C HIS A 404 14.65 -14.10 22.37
N TYR A 405 13.50 -14.73 22.12
CA TYR A 405 12.20 -14.05 21.97
C TYR A 405 11.61 -13.56 23.30
N LEU A 406 11.95 -14.20 24.42
CA LEU A 406 11.50 -13.76 25.75
C LEU A 406 12.32 -12.56 26.25
N HIS A 407 13.62 -12.55 25.93
CA HIS A 407 14.56 -11.49 26.31
C HIS A 407 14.17 -10.12 25.73
N THR A 408 13.76 -10.06 24.45
CA THR A 408 13.40 -8.80 23.78
C THR A 408 12.08 -8.18 24.26
N HIS A 409 11.22 -8.93 24.95
CA HIS A 409 9.89 -8.46 25.36
C HIS A 409 9.75 -8.16 26.86
N ILE A 410 10.63 -8.70 27.71
CA ILE A 410 10.59 -8.46 29.17
C ILE A 410 11.40 -7.21 29.55
N ASP A 411 12.45 -6.88 28.81
CA ASP A 411 13.27 -5.67 29.07
C ASP A 411 12.58 -4.36 28.65
N THR A 412 11.32 -4.43 28.22
CA THR A 412 10.47 -3.28 27.86
C THR A 412 9.33 -3.01 28.86
N ILE A 413 9.29 -3.73 29.98
CA ILE A 413 8.33 -3.51 31.08
C ILE A 413 8.93 -2.60 32.14
#